data_AF-A0A946JPP8-F1
#
_entry.id   AF-A0A946JPP8-F1
#
_cell.length_a   1.000
_cell.length_b   1.000
_cell.length_c   1.000
_cell.angle_alpha   90.00
_cell.angle_beta   90.00
_cell.angle_gamma   90.00
#
_symmetry.space_group_name_H-M   'P 1'
#
loop_
_entity.id
_entity.type
_entity.pdbx_description
1 polymer ?
#
loop_
_entity_poly.entity_id
_entity_poly.type
_entity_poly.pdbx_seq_one_letter_code
_entity_poly.pdbx_strand_id
1 'polypeptide(L)'
;KSIEESDMKLIPDCDSAYLDPFYAEKTLCVHCHVVEPDTGETYERCPRSTAMRAEEHLIASGIGDTSFWGPEAEFFLFDDVRYSNTINKVSYEVDASDASWNTDTEFEMGNMGHRPGIKGGYFPVNPTDASHDLRGEMLSTMKNIGMKVDKHHHEVASCQHELGLVFGTLVKQADELQKYKYIIHNVAHAYGKSATFMPKPIYGDNGTGMHVNMSIWKKGKPLFAGDKYADLSDDALYFIGGILKHAKSLNAFTNPSTNSYKRLIPGFEAPVLRAYSARNRSGCVRIPWAESPKAKRVEARFPDPAANPYLCFSALLMAGLDGIRNKIDPGPASDKDLYDLPAEELAGIPTVCGSLREALEELKSDHDYLLEGGVFTKSQIDGYIELKEEENTTYEHTPHPVEFQMYYSC
;
A
#
# COMPACT_ATOMS: atom_id res chain seq x y z
N LYS A 1 -9.49 20.27 14.17
CA LYS A 1 -10.46 21.36 14.39
C LYS A 1 -11.30 20.97 15.58
N SER A 2 -11.58 21.94 16.45
CA SER A 2 -12.47 21.76 17.58
C SER A 2 -13.93 21.77 17.11
N ILE A 3 -14.85 21.38 17.99
CA ILE A 3 -16.25 21.12 17.60
C ILE A 3 -16.99 22.39 17.12
N GLU A 4 -16.52 23.56 17.53
CA GLU A 4 -17.00 24.88 17.10
C GLU A 4 -16.68 25.22 15.63
N GLU A 5 -15.76 24.50 14.98
CA GLU A 5 -15.43 24.64 13.55
C GLU A 5 -15.79 23.35 12.77
N SER A 6 -16.97 22.80 13.05
CA SER A 6 -17.41 21.50 12.51
C SER A 6 -17.96 21.55 11.08
N ASP A 7 -18.47 22.70 10.65
CA ASP A 7 -18.99 22.87 9.29
C ASP A 7 -17.85 22.82 8.26
N MET A 8 -17.96 21.90 7.30
CA MET A 8 -17.02 21.74 6.18
C MET A 8 -17.77 21.71 4.86
N LYS A 9 -17.12 22.17 3.78
CA LYS A 9 -17.72 22.16 2.44
C LYS A 9 -17.03 21.14 1.53
N LEU A 10 -17.81 20.34 0.83
CA LEU A 10 -17.34 19.42 -0.19
C LEU A 10 -17.45 20.06 -1.58
N ILE A 11 -16.35 20.07 -2.32
CA ILE A 11 -16.33 20.50 -3.72
C ILE A 11 -16.23 19.27 -4.62
N PRO A 12 -17.25 18.97 -5.43
CA PRO A 12 -17.25 17.82 -6.33
C PRO A 12 -16.26 18.02 -7.47
N ASP A 13 -15.51 16.97 -7.77
CA ASP A 13 -14.71 16.85 -8.98
C ASP A 13 -15.51 16.08 -10.04
N CYS A 14 -16.12 16.80 -10.98
CA CYS A 14 -17.01 16.23 -11.99
C CYS A 14 -16.30 15.23 -12.93
N ASP A 15 -14.98 15.31 -13.10
CA ASP A 15 -14.22 14.40 -13.95
C ASP A 15 -14.01 13.03 -13.29
N SER A 16 -14.28 12.93 -11.99
CA SER A 16 -14.20 11.69 -11.21
C SER A 16 -15.50 10.88 -11.21
N ALA A 17 -16.56 11.38 -11.86
CA ALA A 17 -17.90 10.81 -11.76
C ALA A 17 -18.04 9.43 -12.42
N TYR A 18 -18.73 8.50 -11.77
CA TYR A 18 -19.04 7.17 -12.31
C TYR A 18 -20.38 6.66 -11.76
N LEU A 19 -21.04 5.78 -12.53
CA LEU A 19 -22.24 5.10 -12.03
C LEU A 19 -21.85 3.95 -11.12
N ASP A 20 -22.48 3.89 -9.96
CA ASP A 20 -22.27 2.79 -9.03
C ASP A 20 -22.84 1.48 -9.59
N PRO A 21 -22.09 0.37 -9.59
CA PRO A 21 -22.55 -0.89 -10.18
C PRO A 21 -23.34 -1.78 -9.19
N PHE A 22 -23.45 -1.41 -7.90
CA PHE A 22 -23.99 -2.26 -6.85
C PHE A 22 -25.32 -1.77 -6.28
N TYR A 23 -25.55 -0.45 -6.22
CA TYR A 23 -26.81 0.08 -5.73
C TYR A 23 -27.99 -0.33 -6.61
N ALA A 24 -29.10 -0.73 -5.97
CA ALA A 24 -30.35 -1.06 -6.66
C ALA A 24 -30.93 0.15 -7.42
N GLU A 25 -30.86 1.33 -6.81
CA GLU A 25 -31.24 2.59 -7.45
C GLU A 25 -30.04 3.20 -8.16
N LYS A 26 -30.26 3.72 -9.38
CA LYS A 26 -29.19 4.29 -10.20
C LYS A 26 -28.52 5.46 -9.48
N THR A 27 -27.28 5.25 -9.07
CA THR A 27 -26.55 6.18 -8.21
C THR A 27 -25.29 6.66 -8.94
N LEU A 28 -25.02 7.96 -8.86
CA LEU A 28 -23.80 8.58 -9.39
C LEU A 28 -22.85 8.87 -8.23
N CYS A 29 -21.65 8.29 -8.30
CA CYS A 29 -20.57 8.53 -7.36
C CYS A 29 -19.65 9.63 -7.89
N VAL A 30 -19.26 10.57 -7.04
CA VAL A 30 -18.38 11.69 -7.37
C VAL A 30 -17.38 11.89 -6.23
N HIS A 31 -16.09 11.99 -6.54
CA HIS A 31 -15.07 12.33 -5.55
C HIS A 31 -15.13 13.82 -5.24
N CYS A 32 -14.89 14.16 -3.98
CA CYS A 32 -14.83 15.54 -3.53
C CYS A 32 -13.49 15.82 -2.88
N HIS A 33 -13.11 17.09 -2.85
CA HIS A 33 -12.13 17.60 -1.90
C HIS A 33 -12.82 18.52 -0.90
N VAL A 34 -12.20 18.67 0.26
CA VAL A 34 -12.76 19.45 1.36
C VAL A 34 -12.17 20.86 1.31
N VAL A 35 -13.01 21.87 1.48
CA VAL A 35 -12.64 23.28 1.57
C VAL A 35 -13.27 23.93 2.80
N GLU A 36 -12.66 25.03 3.22
CA GLU A 36 -13.21 25.90 4.26
C GLU A 36 -14.52 26.56 3.77
N PRO A 37 -15.59 26.54 4.58
CA PRO A 37 -16.91 27.00 4.11
C PRO A 37 -16.97 28.51 3.88
N ASP A 38 -16.20 29.29 4.64
CA ASP A 38 -16.15 30.74 4.63
C ASP A 38 -15.16 31.30 3.60
N THR A 39 -13.94 30.76 3.54
CA THR A 39 -12.90 31.24 2.62
C THR A 39 -12.90 30.52 1.28
N GLY A 40 -13.40 29.28 1.23
CA GLY A 40 -13.27 28.39 0.07
C GLY A 40 -11.86 27.85 -0.15
N GLU A 41 -10.92 28.14 0.76
CA GLU A 41 -9.55 27.62 0.70
C GLU A 41 -9.53 26.11 0.92
N THR A 42 -8.58 25.41 0.29
CA THR A 42 -8.47 23.95 0.44
C THR A 42 -8.17 23.58 1.87
N TYR A 43 -8.95 22.65 2.44
CA TYR A 43 -8.71 22.19 3.79
C TYR A 43 -7.35 21.50 3.88
N GLU A 44 -6.49 22.00 4.77
CA GLU A 44 -5.09 21.57 4.85
C GLU A 44 -4.93 20.08 5.18
N ARG A 45 -5.87 19.48 5.95
CA ARG A 45 -5.81 18.06 6.33
C ARG A 45 -6.53 17.13 5.35
N CYS A 46 -7.12 17.63 4.27
CA CYS A 46 -7.76 16.79 3.25
C CYS A 46 -6.71 15.98 2.47
N PRO A 47 -6.72 14.63 2.52
CA PRO A 47 -5.72 13.81 1.83
C PRO A 47 -5.69 14.04 0.31
N ARG A 48 -6.86 14.18 -0.32
CA ARG A 48 -6.96 14.41 -1.76
C ARG A 48 -6.37 15.77 -2.15
N SER A 49 -6.58 16.81 -1.34
CA SER A 49 -5.94 18.12 -1.55
C SER A 49 -4.42 18.06 -1.37
N THR A 50 -3.90 17.26 -0.42
CA THR A 50 -2.46 17.01 -0.29
C THR A 50 -1.88 16.39 -1.58
N ALA A 51 -2.57 15.42 -2.17
CA ALA A 51 -2.19 14.81 -3.45
C ALA A 51 -2.20 15.80 -4.62
N MET A 52 -3.20 16.69 -4.69
CA MET A 52 -3.24 17.76 -5.69
C MET A 52 -2.06 18.73 -5.52
N ARG A 53 -1.79 19.18 -4.29
CA ARG A 53 -0.61 20.04 -3.99
C ARG A 53 0.71 19.35 -4.34
N ALA A 54 0.82 18.03 -4.17
CA ALA A 54 2.02 17.27 -4.53
C ALA A 54 2.26 17.28 -6.06
N GLU A 55 1.21 17.12 -6.88
CA GLU A 55 1.31 17.25 -8.33
C GLU A 55 1.69 18.68 -8.75
N GLU A 56 1.09 19.69 -8.13
CA GLU A 56 1.42 21.10 -8.36
C GLU A 56 2.88 21.42 -7.97
N HIS A 57 3.35 20.87 -6.85
CA HIS A 57 4.73 21.05 -6.38
C HIS A 57 5.75 20.43 -7.34
N LEU A 58 5.46 19.26 -7.91
CA LEU A 58 6.31 18.67 -8.95
C LEU A 58 6.50 19.64 -10.12
N ILE A 59 5.42 20.25 -10.61
CA ILE A 59 5.47 21.23 -11.70
C ILE A 59 6.26 22.47 -11.27
N ALA A 60 5.96 23.01 -10.10
CA ALA A 60 6.61 24.21 -9.56
C ALA A 60 8.12 24.02 -9.31
N SER A 61 8.55 22.81 -8.94
CA SER A 61 9.97 22.47 -8.76
C SER A 61 10.76 22.50 -10.08
N GLY A 62 10.08 22.41 -11.22
CA GLY A 62 10.70 22.30 -12.54
C GLY A 62 11.38 20.96 -12.81
N ILE A 63 11.30 19.97 -11.92
CA ILE A 63 11.87 18.63 -12.11
C ILE A 63 11.12 17.89 -13.21
N GLY A 64 9.79 17.81 -13.12
CA GLY A 64 8.91 17.19 -14.11
C GLY A 64 7.58 17.93 -14.25
N ASP A 65 6.74 17.49 -15.18
CA ASP A 65 5.37 18.01 -15.34
C ASP A 65 4.29 16.96 -15.08
N THR A 66 4.67 15.68 -14.96
CA THR A 66 3.74 14.60 -14.64
C THR A 66 4.47 13.50 -13.88
N SER A 67 3.82 12.94 -12.85
CA SER A 67 4.24 11.69 -12.22
C SER A 67 3.19 10.61 -12.48
N PHE A 68 3.64 9.39 -12.77
CA PHE A 68 2.77 8.23 -12.97
C PHE A 68 2.96 7.20 -11.85
N TRP A 69 1.83 6.62 -11.43
CA TRP A 69 1.69 5.77 -10.26
C TRP A 69 0.95 4.49 -10.64
N GLY A 70 1.49 3.33 -10.27
CA GLY A 70 0.89 2.02 -10.49
C GLY A 70 0.98 1.17 -9.22
N PRO A 71 0.01 1.26 -8.30
CA PRO A 71 -0.08 0.41 -7.13
C PRO A 71 -0.60 -0.99 -7.49
N GLU A 72 0.08 -2.02 -7.00
CA GLU A 72 -0.38 -3.41 -7.00
C GLU A 72 -0.81 -3.75 -5.56
N ALA A 73 -2.11 -3.60 -5.26
CA ALA A 73 -2.66 -3.87 -3.94
C ALA A 73 -3.24 -5.28 -3.87
N GLU A 74 -2.52 -6.15 -3.17
CA GLU A 74 -2.94 -7.53 -2.88
C GLU A 74 -4.13 -7.53 -1.90
N PHE A 75 -4.84 -8.64 -1.79
CA PHE A 75 -5.94 -8.83 -0.82
C PHE A 75 -6.20 -10.31 -0.53
N PHE A 76 -6.93 -10.58 0.54
CA PHE A 76 -7.42 -11.90 0.89
C PHE A 76 -8.93 -12.01 0.69
N LEU A 77 -9.40 -13.21 0.37
CA LEU A 77 -10.82 -13.58 0.42
C LEU A 77 -11.03 -14.64 1.50
N PHE A 78 -11.99 -14.39 2.38
CA PHE A 78 -12.41 -15.33 3.43
C PHE A 78 -13.90 -15.64 3.30
N ASP A 79 -14.31 -16.80 3.81
CA ASP A 79 -15.71 -17.22 3.91
C ASP A 79 -16.30 -16.89 5.30
N ASP A 80 -15.48 -16.91 6.36
CA ASP A 80 -15.88 -16.52 7.73
C ASP A 80 -14.80 -15.69 8.41
N VAL A 81 -15.21 -14.66 9.16
CA VAL A 81 -14.31 -13.79 9.93
C VAL A 81 -14.97 -13.44 11.26
N ARG A 82 -14.36 -13.86 12.38
CA ARG A 82 -14.85 -13.64 13.74
C ARG A 82 -13.76 -13.02 14.61
N TYR A 83 -14.09 -12.01 15.41
CA TYR A 83 -13.16 -11.43 16.37
C TYR A 83 -13.86 -10.95 17.64
N SER A 84 -13.10 -10.82 18.73
CA SER A 84 -13.56 -10.34 20.04
C SER A 84 -12.44 -9.60 20.74
N ASN A 85 -12.72 -8.42 21.28
CA ASN A 85 -11.83 -7.63 22.14
C ASN A 85 -12.62 -7.15 23.37
N THR A 86 -12.85 -8.05 24.31
CA THR A 86 -13.53 -7.77 25.59
C THR A 86 -12.59 -8.02 26.76
N ILE A 87 -12.96 -7.51 27.95
CA ILE A 87 -12.14 -7.57 29.17
C ILE A 87 -11.61 -8.99 29.50
N ASN A 88 -12.36 -10.03 29.13
CA ASN A 88 -12.01 -11.42 29.40
C ASN A 88 -11.77 -12.28 28.14
N LYS A 89 -11.85 -11.70 26.93
CA LYS A 89 -11.70 -12.44 25.66
C LYS A 89 -11.11 -11.57 24.56
N VAL A 90 -9.88 -11.89 24.17
CA VAL A 90 -9.21 -11.39 22.97
C VAL A 90 -9.01 -12.58 22.01
N SER A 91 -9.59 -12.52 20.81
CA SER A 91 -9.48 -13.59 19.81
C SER A 91 -9.81 -13.09 18.42
N TYR A 92 -9.23 -13.72 17.40
CA TYR A 92 -9.71 -13.65 16.02
C TYR A 92 -9.63 -15.03 15.37
N GLU A 93 -10.46 -15.25 14.37
CA GLU A 93 -10.51 -16.46 13.56
C GLU A 93 -10.95 -16.04 12.15
N VAL A 94 -10.23 -16.52 11.14
CA VAL A 94 -10.58 -16.37 9.73
C VAL A 94 -10.65 -17.75 9.13
N ASP A 95 -11.58 -17.96 8.21
CA ASP A 95 -11.72 -19.23 7.54
C ASP A 95 -12.07 -19.06 6.05
N ALA A 96 -11.63 -20.01 5.24
CA ALA A 96 -11.99 -20.10 3.83
C ALA A 96 -11.98 -21.55 3.36
N SER A 97 -12.86 -21.89 2.44
CA SER A 97 -13.01 -23.21 1.84
C SER A 97 -11.73 -23.71 1.16
N ASP A 98 -10.92 -22.82 0.59
CA ASP A 98 -9.62 -23.09 -0.03
C ASP A 98 -8.41 -22.89 0.90
N ALA A 99 -8.64 -22.54 2.17
CA ALA A 99 -7.57 -22.32 3.14
C ALA A 99 -6.74 -23.58 3.42
N SER A 100 -5.42 -23.40 3.57
CA SER A 100 -4.48 -24.51 3.75
C SER A 100 -4.71 -25.33 5.02
N TRP A 101 -5.44 -24.80 6.01
CA TRP A 101 -5.76 -25.48 7.27
C TRP A 101 -7.03 -26.35 7.21
N ASN A 102 -7.80 -26.33 6.11
CA ASN A 102 -9.06 -27.09 5.98
C ASN A 102 -8.91 -28.43 5.24
N THR A 103 -7.77 -29.11 5.37
CA THR A 103 -7.50 -30.35 4.62
C THR A 103 -8.31 -31.55 5.11
N ASP A 104 -8.72 -31.57 6.37
CA ASP A 104 -9.49 -32.63 7.01
C ASP A 104 -10.88 -32.17 7.53
N THR A 105 -11.24 -30.90 7.29
CA THR A 105 -12.54 -30.34 7.69
C THR A 105 -13.70 -31.08 7.02
N GLU A 106 -14.71 -31.44 7.81
CA GLU A 106 -15.97 -32.00 7.31
C GLU A 106 -16.87 -30.87 6.79
N PHE A 107 -17.15 -30.88 5.49
CA PHE A 107 -18.12 -29.98 4.85
C PHE A 107 -19.39 -30.74 4.50
N GLU A 108 -20.55 -30.08 4.54
CA GLU A 108 -21.86 -30.68 4.23
C GLU A 108 -21.87 -31.36 2.85
N MET A 109 -21.20 -30.75 1.86
CA MET A 109 -21.10 -31.27 0.49
C MET A 109 -19.89 -32.19 0.26
N GLY A 110 -19.11 -32.47 1.30
CA GLY A 110 -17.85 -33.22 1.25
C GLY A 110 -16.61 -32.34 1.05
N ASN A 111 -15.45 -32.83 1.51
CA ASN A 111 -14.18 -32.15 1.34
C ASN A 111 -13.56 -32.51 -0.01
N MET A 112 -13.55 -31.57 -0.95
CA MET A 112 -13.12 -31.79 -2.35
C MET A 112 -11.59 -31.82 -2.53
N GLY A 113 -10.81 -31.56 -1.48
CA GLY A 113 -9.35 -31.45 -1.58
C GLY A 113 -8.92 -30.20 -2.36
N HIS A 114 -7.94 -30.35 -3.26
CA HIS A 114 -7.45 -29.31 -4.18
C HIS A 114 -7.25 -27.92 -3.55
N ARG A 115 -6.35 -27.82 -2.57
CA ARG A 115 -6.02 -26.54 -1.91
C ARG A 115 -4.56 -26.17 -2.12
N PRO A 116 -4.24 -24.88 -2.29
CA PRO A 116 -2.87 -24.43 -2.16
C PRO A 116 -2.38 -24.66 -0.72
N GLY A 117 -1.15 -25.16 -0.59
CA GLY A 117 -0.47 -25.20 0.70
C GLY A 117 -0.03 -23.80 1.15
N ILE A 118 0.59 -23.72 2.33
CA ILE A 118 1.28 -22.50 2.79
C ILE A 118 2.30 -22.07 1.72
N LYS A 119 2.26 -20.81 1.31
CA LYS A 119 3.06 -20.26 0.19
C LYS A 119 2.88 -20.99 -1.15
N GLY A 120 1.77 -21.72 -1.33
CA GLY A 120 1.50 -22.55 -2.50
C GLY A 120 0.45 -21.99 -3.46
N GLY A 121 -0.04 -20.76 -3.24
CA GLY A 121 -1.10 -20.14 -4.02
C GLY A 121 -0.65 -19.48 -5.33
N TYR A 122 0.65 -19.42 -5.61
CA TYR A 122 1.14 -18.68 -6.77
C TYR A 122 0.91 -19.42 -8.09
N PHE A 123 -0.11 -18.99 -8.84
CA PHE A 123 -0.49 -19.51 -10.16
C PHE A 123 -0.83 -21.02 -10.29
N PRO A 124 -1.45 -21.70 -9.31
CA PRO A 124 -2.09 -22.97 -9.60
C PRO A 124 -3.29 -22.75 -10.53
N VAL A 125 -3.64 -23.76 -11.32
CA VAL A 125 -4.86 -23.74 -12.13
C VAL A 125 -6.02 -24.36 -11.36
N ASN A 126 -7.25 -24.15 -11.84
CA ASN A 126 -8.44 -24.84 -11.34
C ASN A 126 -8.22 -26.37 -11.39
N PRO A 127 -8.73 -27.14 -10.41
CA PRO A 127 -9.62 -26.70 -9.32
C PRO A 127 -8.92 -26.12 -8.08
N THR A 128 -7.58 -26.04 -8.04
CA THR A 128 -6.86 -25.49 -6.88
C THR A 128 -7.06 -23.98 -6.73
N ASP A 129 -7.10 -23.24 -7.84
CA ASP A 129 -7.53 -21.83 -7.85
C ASP A 129 -9.06 -21.74 -8.04
N ALA A 130 -9.80 -21.69 -6.93
CA ALA A 130 -11.26 -21.63 -6.97
C ALA A 130 -11.81 -20.22 -7.28
N SER A 131 -10.97 -19.20 -7.19
CA SER A 131 -11.39 -17.79 -7.23
C SER A 131 -11.16 -17.12 -8.61
N HIS A 132 -10.88 -17.91 -9.65
CA HIS A 132 -10.62 -17.39 -11.01
C HIS A 132 -11.78 -16.53 -11.55
N ASP A 133 -13.00 -17.06 -11.53
CA ASP A 133 -14.20 -16.38 -12.04
C ASP A 133 -14.55 -15.14 -11.21
N LEU A 134 -14.41 -15.24 -9.88
CA LEU A 134 -14.64 -14.14 -8.96
C LEU A 134 -13.68 -12.97 -9.24
N ARG A 135 -12.39 -13.24 -9.46
CA ARG A 135 -11.42 -12.23 -9.91
C ARG A 135 -11.77 -11.66 -11.29
N GLY A 136 -12.26 -12.50 -12.21
CA GLY A 136 -12.73 -12.07 -13.53
C GLY A 136 -13.92 -11.10 -13.44
N GLU A 137 -14.86 -11.34 -12.53
CA GLU A 137 -16.01 -10.46 -12.27
C GLU A 137 -15.57 -9.11 -11.67
N MET A 138 -14.59 -9.12 -10.76
CA MET A 138 -14.00 -7.89 -10.22
C MET A 138 -13.42 -7.01 -11.35
N LEU A 139 -12.61 -7.59 -12.24
CA LEU A 139 -12.05 -6.86 -13.38
C LEU A 139 -13.13 -6.37 -14.35
N SER A 140 -14.15 -7.18 -14.62
CA SER A 140 -15.25 -6.82 -15.52
C SER A 140 -16.07 -5.67 -14.96
N THR A 141 -16.34 -5.69 -13.65
CA THR A 141 -17.03 -4.61 -12.92
C THR A 141 -16.23 -3.30 -12.97
N MET A 142 -14.92 -3.37 -12.70
CA MET A 142 -14.01 -2.22 -12.81
C MET A 142 -14.04 -1.62 -14.23
N LYS A 143 -13.98 -2.46 -15.25
CA LYS A 143 -14.03 -2.03 -16.64
C LYS A 143 -15.36 -1.37 -17.00
N ASN A 144 -16.48 -1.89 -16.48
CA ASN A 144 -17.82 -1.36 -16.76
C ASN A 144 -18.02 0.07 -16.24
N ILE A 145 -17.31 0.45 -15.17
CA ILE A 145 -17.32 1.84 -14.64
C ILE A 145 -16.18 2.70 -15.20
N GLY A 146 -15.44 2.22 -16.20
CA GLY A 146 -14.41 2.97 -16.92
C GLY A 146 -12.99 2.89 -16.36
N MET A 147 -12.72 2.01 -15.39
CA MET A 147 -11.36 1.79 -14.89
C MET A 147 -10.51 1.04 -15.93
N LYS A 148 -9.20 1.28 -15.90
CA LYS A 148 -8.22 0.56 -16.73
C LYS A 148 -7.50 -0.48 -15.89
N VAL A 149 -7.69 -1.74 -16.23
CA VAL A 149 -7.12 -2.93 -15.57
C VAL A 149 -6.34 -3.77 -16.56
N ASP A 150 -5.40 -4.58 -16.10
CA ASP A 150 -4.53 -5.39 -16.96
C ASP A 150 -4.55 -6.90 -16.66
N LYS A 151 -4.29 -7.32 -15.42
CA LYS A 151 -4.07 -8.72 -15.01
C LYS A 151 -4.88 -9.08 -13.77
N HIS A 152 -5.07 -10.37 -13.56
CA HIS A 152 -5.46 -10.95 -12.28
C HIS A 152 -4.72 -12.24 -12.04
N HIS A 153 -4.43 -12.55 -10.78
CA HIS A 153 -3.89 -13.84 -10.39
C HIS A 153 -4.15 -14.17 -8.93
N HIS A 154 -4.03 -15.46 -8.64
CA HIS A 154 -3.87 -15.92 -7.27
C HIS A 154 -2.45 -15.58 -6.81
N GLU A 155 -2.35 -15.10 -5.58
CA GLU A 155 -1.10 -14.71 -4.95
C GLU A 155 -0.51 -15.84 -4.09
N VAL A 156 0.67 -15.60 -3.51
CA VAL A 156 1.47 -16.64 -2.86
C VAL A 156 0.76 -17.36 -1.69
N ALA A 157 0.05 -16.63 -0.82
CA ALA A 157 -0.65 -17.25 0.31
C ALA A 157 -1.94 -17.95 -0.13
N SER A 158 -2.40 -18.93 0.66
CA SER A 158 -3.50 -19.85 0.27
C SER A 158 -4.84 -19.21 -0.11
N CYS A 159 -5.16 -17.99 0.38
CA CYS A 159 -6.42 -17.29 0.09
C CYS A 159 -6.19 -15.86 -0.44
N GLN A 160 -5.05 -15.64 -1.10
CA GLN A 160 -4.56 -14.31 -1.49
C GLN A 160 -4.71 -14.09 -2.99
N HIS A 161 -4.93 -12.83 -3.37
CA HIS A 161 -5.16 -12.43 -4.75
C HIS A 161 -4.53 -11.07 -5.05
N GLU A 162 -4.26 -10.82 -6.33
CA GLU A 162 -3.88 -9.52 -6.86
C GLU A 162 -4.63 -9.28 -8.19
N LEU A 163 -5.10 -8.05 -8.37
CA LEU A 163 -5.57 -7.54 -9.64
C LEU A 163 -4.71 -6.32 -9.99
N GLY A 164 -4.35 -6.16 -11.26
CA GLY A 164 -3.51 -5.05 -11.69
C GLY A 164 -4.31 -3.87 -12.23
N LEU A 165 -3.85 -2.68 -11.88
CA LEU A 165 -4.35 -1.40 -12.39
C LEU A 165 -3.35 -0.84 -13.38
N VAL A 166 -3.85 -0.34 -14.52
CA VAL A 166 -3.01 0.49 -15.39
C VAL A 166 -2.69 1.78 -14.65
N PHE A 167 -1.43 2.21 -14.71
CA PHE A 167 -0.95 3.40 -14.02
C PHE A 167 -1.67 4.69 -14.47
N GLY A 168 -1.66 5.69 -13.60
CA GLY A 168 -2.29 7.00 -13.80
C GLY A 168 -1.49 8.11 -13.12
N THR A 169 -1.96 9.35 -13.20
CA THR A 169 -1.37 10.45 -12.41
C THR A 169 -1.64 10.25 -10.92
N LEU A 170 -0.97 10.98 -10.04
CA LEU A 170 -0.98 10.75 -8.59
C LEU A 170 -2.40 10.77 -8.02
N VAL A 171 -3.14 11.86 -8.25
CA VAL A 171 -4.51 12.02 -7.74
C VAL A 171 -5.43 10.99 -8.38
N LYS A 172 -5.34 10.84 -9.70
CA LYS A 172 -6.17 9.91 -10.47
C LYS A 172 -5.98 8.47 -9.99
N GLN A 173 -4.75 8.04 -9.77
CA GLN A 173 -4.48 6.67 -9.35
C GLN A 173 -4.89 6.44 -7.89
N ALA A 174 -4.79 7.44 -7.02
CA ALA A 174 -5.32 7.34 -5.67
C ALA A 174 -6.86 7.21 -5.68
N ASP A 175 -7.57 7.95 -6.54
CA ASP A 175 -9.01 7.78 -6.78
C ASP A 175 -9.32 6.35 -7.31
N GLU A 176 -8.54 5.84 -8.28
CA GLU A 176 -8.71 4.48 -8.81
C GLU A 176 -8.48 3.39 -7.75
N LEU A 177 -7.51 3.56 -6.85
CA LEU A 177 -7.24 2.60 -5.78
C LEU A 177 -8.36 2.58 -4.71
N GLN A 178 -9.02 3.71 -4.46
CA GLN A 178 -10.21 3.74 -3.60
C GLN A 178 -11.37 2.97 -4.25
N LYS A 179 -11.62 3.18 -5.55
CA LYS A 179 -12.62 2.43 -6.33
C LYS A 179 -12.30 0.94 -6.38
N TYR A 180 -11.03 0.59 -6.55
CA TYR A 180 -10.53 -0.78 -6.56
C TYR A 180 -10.92 -1.54 -5.28
N LYS A 181 -10.62 -0.97 -4.11
CA LYS A 181 -11.00 -1.55 -2.81
C LYS A 181 -12.51 -1.68 -2.66
N TYR A 182 -13.25 -0.65 -3.06
CA TYR A 182 -14.72 -0.65 -3.03
C TYR A 182 -15.32 -1.76 -3.88
N ILE A 183 -14.86 -1.92 -5.12
CA ILE A 183 -15.36 -2.98 -6.02
C ILE A 183 -15.02 -4.36 -5.49
N ILE A 184 -13.79 -4.57 -5.02
CA ILE A 184 -13.37 -5.87 -4.49
C ILE A 184 -14.22 -6.26 -3.28
N HIS A 185 -14.45 -5.35 -2.32
CA HIS A 185 -15.32 -5.62 -1.18
C HIS A 185 -16.74 -5.99 -1.61
N ASN A 186 -17.35 -5.25 -2.54
CA ASN A 186 -18.74 -5.49 -2.93
C ASN A 186 -18.92 -6.73 -3.81
N VAL A 187 -17.99 -7.00 -4.73
CA VAL A 187 -18.04 -8.25 -5.53
C VAL A 187 -17.81 -9.46 -4.62
N ALA A 188 -16.84 -9.41 -3.71
CA ALA A 188 -16.65 -10.48 -2.73
C ALA A 188 -17.93 -10.70 -1.90
N HIS A 189 -18.54 -9.61 -1.40
CA HIS A 189 -19.78 -9.69 -0.63
C HIS A 189 -20.94 -10.31 -1.42
N ALA A 190 -21.10 -9.94 -2.70
CA ALA A 190 -22.13 -10.52 -3.58
C ALA A 190 -21.94 -12.02 -3.83
N TYR A 191 -20.70 -12.52 -3.72
CA TYR A 191 -20.34 -13.94 -3.81
C TYR A 191 -20.38 -14.66 -2.46
N GLY A 192 -20.85 -14.01 -1.39
CA GLY A 192 -20.89 -14.59 -0.05
C GLY A 192 -19.52 -14.69 0.62
N LYS A 193 -18.54 -13.90 0.18
CA LYS A 193 -17.19 -13.82 0.75
C LYS A 193 -16.93 -12.48 1.42
N SER A 194 -15.89 -12.42 2.23
CA SER A 194 -15.37 -11.22 2.88
C SER A 194 -13.96 -10.94 2.40
N ALA A 195 -13.76 -9.83 1.70
CA ALA A 195 -12.44 -9.40 1.24
C ALA A 195 -11.74 -8.52 2.29
N THR A 196 -10.42 -8.64 2.42
CA THR A 196 -9.61 -7.76 3.27
C THR A 196 -8.28 -7.38 2.64
N PHE A 197 -7.92 -6.12 2.83
CA PHE A 197 -6.66 -5.50 2.40
C PHE A 197 -5.64 -5.38 3.54
N MET A 198 -5.94 -6.01 4.68
CA MET A 198 -5.09 -5.97 5.86
C MET A 198 -3.69 -6.53 5.55
N PRO A 199 -2.58 -5.89 6.00
CA PRO A 199 -1.22 -6.31 5.64
C PRO A 199 -0.86 -7.74 6.02
N LYS A 200 -1.39 -8.25 7.13
CA LYS A 200 -1.09 -9.58 7.65
C LYS A 200 -2.32 -10.16 8.35
N PRO A 201 -3.27 -10.74 7.60
CA PRO A 201 -4.47 -11.34 8.18
C PRO A 201 -4.21 -12.72 8.79
N ILE A 202 -3.16 -13.43 8.32
CA ILE A 202 -2.77 -14.76 8.81
C ILE A 202 -1.28 -14.80 9.18
N TYR A 203 -0.97 -15.50 10.27
CA TYR A 203 0.40 -15.79 10.69
C TYR A 203 0.95 -17.01 9.96
N GLY A 204 2.22 -16.97 9.55
CA GLY A 204 2.90 -18.13 8.95
C GLY A 204 2.78 -18.27 7.42
N ASP A 205 2.01 -17.42 6.74
CA ASP A 205 1.93 -17.35 5.27
C ASP A 205 2.28 -15.93 4.76
N ASN A 206 2.28 -15.67 3.44
CA ASN A 206 2.54 -14.34 2.89
C ASN A 206 1.53 -13.28 3.38
N GLY A 207 1.95 -12.02 3.37
CA GLY A 207 1.10 -10.87 3.71
C GLY A 207 0.77 -10.02 2.48
N THR A 208 -0.11 -9.06 2.66
CA THR A 208 -0.64 -8.16 1.63
C THR A 208 0.21 -6.91 1.47
N GLY A 209 0.89 -6.78 0.33
CA GLY A 209 1.62 -5.59 -0.09
C GLY A 209 0.80 -4.61 -0.93
N MET A 210 1.34 -3.40 -1.06
CA MET A 210 0.97 -2.44 -2.09
C MET A 210 2.24 -2.02 -2.82
N HIS A 211 2.65 -2.77 -3.85
CA HIS A 211 3.85 -2.41 -4.60
C HIS A 211 3.57 -1.17 -5.45
N VAL A 212 4.23 -0.05 -5.17
CA VAL A 212 3.96 1.23 -5.83
C VAL A 212 5.02 1.49 -6.89
N ASN A 213 4.65 1.33 -8.15
CA ASN A 213 5.47 1.68 -9.30
C ASN A 213 5.36 3.18 -9.62
N MET A 214 6.49 3.87 -9.79
CA MET A 214 6.59 5.31 -9.94
C MET A 214 7.49 5.73 -11.11
N SER A 215 7.09 6.76 -11.84
CA SER A 215 7.97 7.44 -12.81
C SER A 215 7.65 8.93 -12.92
N ILE A 216 8.66 9.76 -13.18
CA ILE A 216 8.48 11.19 -13.48
C ILE A 216 8.75 11.45 -14.96
N TRP A 217 7.94 12.32 -15.55
CA TRP A 217 8.00 12.73 -16.94
C TRP A 217 8.10 14.24 -17.06
N LYS A 218 8.72 14.68 -18.16
CA LYS A 218 8.84 16.09 -18.52
C LYS A 218 8.67 16.26 -20.01
N LYS A 219 7.71 17.08 -20.42
CA LYS A 219 7.39 17.40 -21.83
C LYS A 219 7.22 16.14 -22.68
N GLY A 220 6.52 15.14 -22.11
CA GLY A 220 6.26 13.86 -22.77
C GLY A 220 7.44 12.88 -22.86
N LYS A 221 8.55 13.14 -22.16
CA LYS A 221 9.71 12.25 -22.09
C LYS A 221 9.90 11.68 -20.67
N PRO A 222 10.21 10.37 -20.53
CA PRO A 222 10.48 9.78 -19.22
C PRO A 222 11.81 10.30 -18.67
N LEU A 223 11.85 10.69 -17.40
CA LEU A 223 13.07 11.15 -16.74
C LEU A 223 13.89 10.00 -16.16
N PHE A 224 13.26 8.88 -15.84
CA PHE A 224 13.93 7.80 -15.09
C PHE A 224 14.81 6.89 -15.95
N ALA A 225 14.66 6.93 -17.28
CA ALA A 225 15.51 6.16 -18.18
C ALA A 225 16.83 6.88 -18.43
N GLY A 226 17.95 6.14 -18.38
CA GLY A 226 19.29 6.65 -18.59
C GLY A 226 20.30 5.56 -18.90
N ASP A 227 21.57 5.82 -18.60
CA ASP A 227 22.72 4.95 -18.92
C ASP A 227 23.47 4.46 -17.67
N LYS A 228 22.87 4.61 -16.49
CA LYS A 228 23.43 4.15 -15.21
C LYS A 228 22.99 2.74 -14.88
N TYR A 229 23.13 2.35 -13.61
CA TYR A 229 22.71 1.04 -13.12
C TYR A 229 21.26 0.72 -13.55
N ALA A 230 21.05 -0.45 -14.14
CA ALA A 230 19.76 -0.92 -14.64
C ALA A 230 19.07 0.02 -15.66
N ASP A 231 19.85 0.74 -16.47
CA ASP A 231 19.43 1.76 -17.43
C ASP A 231 18.60 2.89 -16.80
N LEU A 232 18.94 3.25 -15.56
CA LEU A 232 18.38 4.41 -14.86
C LEU A 232 19.16 5.69 -15.22
N SER A 233 18.50 6.83 -15.05
CA SER A 233 19.17 8.14 -15.04
C SER A 233 19.72 8.47 -13.65
N ASP A 234 20.58 9.50 -13.57
CA ASP A 234 21.02 10.04 -12.28
C ASP A 234 19.81 10.55 -11.45
N ASP A 235 18.83 11.20 -12.08
CA ASP A 235 17.61 11.65 -11.41
C ASP A 235 16.82 10.48 -10.80
N ALA A 236 16.73 9.33 -11.47
CA ALA A 236 16.11 8.15 -10.89
C ALA A 236 16.89 7.60 -9.70
N LEU A 237 18.23 7.57 -9.76
CA LEU A 237 19.06 7.15 -8.64
C LEU A 237 18.91 8.09 -7.44
N TYR A 238 18.89 9.39 -7.68
CA TYR A 238 18.64 10.38 -6.63
C TYR A 238 17.23 10.28 -6.04
N PHE A 239 16.23 10.01 -6.87
CA PHE A 239 14.87 9.74 -6.41
C PHE A 239 14.81 8.52 -5.47
N ILE A 240 15.52 7.45 -5.83
CA ILE A 240 15.70 6.26 -4.95
C ILE A 240 16.43 6.67 -3.67
N GLY A 241 17.47 7.49 -3.75
CA GLY A 241 18.23 7.96 -2.60
C GLY A 241 17.37 8.72 -1.61
N GLY A 242 16.46 9.57 -2.10
CA GLY A 242 15.45 10.24 -1.28
C GLY A 242 14.49 9.26 -0.58
N ILE A 243 13.91 8.30 -1.31
CA ILE A 243 13.06 7.26 -0.73
C ILE A 243 13.81 6.47 0.35
N LEU A 244 15.05 6.05 0.07
CA LEU A 244 15.83 5.26 1.01
C LEU A 244 16.20 6.08 2.23
N LYS A 245 16.63 7.34 2.08
CA LYS A 245 16.97 8.26 3.19
C LYS A 245 15.79 8.42 4.16
N HIS A 246 14.59 8.66 3.62
CA HIS A 246 13.37 8.95 4.38
C HIS A 246 12.50 7.71 4.65
N ALA A 247 12.97 6.49 4.35
CA ALA A 247 12.16 5.27 4.41
C ALA A 247 11.44 5.06 5.75
N LYS A 248 12.08 5.43 6.87
CA LYS A 248 11.51 5.29 8.21
C LYS A 248 10.35 6.26 8.48
N SER A 249 10.53 7.55 8.19
CA SER A 249 9.43 8.52 8.30
C SER A 249 8.31 8.22 7.30
N LEU A 250 8.65 7.72 6.11
CA LEU A 250 7.69 7.25 5.11
C LEU A 250 6.81 6.09 5.64
N ASN A 251 7.32 5.21 6.51
CA ASN A 251 6.54 4.10 7.06
C ASN A 251 5.27 4.59 7.79
N ALA A 252 5.27 5.80 8.35
CA ALA A 252 4.09 6.36 9.00
C ALA A 252 2.90 6.54 8.04
N PHE A 253 3.15 6.84 6.76
CA PHE A 253 2.11 7.01 5.73
C PHE A 253 1.94 5.79 4.82
N THR A 254 3.01 5.05 4.58
CA THR A 254 3.04 3.90 3.67
C THR A 254 2.71 2.57 4.37
N ASN A 255 2.90 2.50 5.69
CA ASN A 255 2.65 1.35 6.56
C ASN A 255 1.94 1.79 7.86
N PRO A 256 0.75 2.40 7.75
CA PRO A 256 0.20 3.24 8.83
C PRO A 256 -0.57 2.46 9.92
N SER A 257 -0.42 1.14 9.99
CA SER A 257 -1.17 0.29 10.92
C SER A 257 -0.22 -0.55 11.76
N THR A 258 -0.62 -0.93 12.97
CA THR A 258 0.16 -1.87 13.80
C THR A 258 0.27 -3.27 13.17
N ASN A 259 -0.65 -3.61 12.26
CA ASN A 259 -0.64 -4.85 11.49
C ASN A 259 0.36 -4.82 10.32
N SER A 260 0.67 -3.64 9.77
CA SER A 260 1.72 -3.44 8.76
C SER A 260 3.06 -4.05 9.20
N TYR A 261 3.40 -3.88 10.48
CA TYR A 261 4.66 -4.37 11.06
C TYR A 261 4.62 -5.86 11.43
N LYS A 262 3.49 -6.54 11.23
CA LYS A 262 3.40 -8.01 11.22
C LYS A 262 3.71 -8.58 9.84
N ARG A 263 3.56 -7.77 8.78
CA ARG A 263 4.02 -8.09 7.42
C ARG A 263 5.51 -7.82 7.24
N LEU A 264 6.00 -6.67 7.71
CA LEU A 264 7.40 -6.24 7.59
C LEU A 264 8.35 -6.99 8.53
N ILE A 265 8.39 -8.31 8.39
CA ILE A 265 9.32 -9.20 9.09
C ILE A 265 10.15 -9.99 8.06
N PRO A 266 11.40 -10.35 8.36
CA PRO A 266 12.19 -11.23 7.48
C PRO A 266 11.47 -12.56 7.16
N GLY A 267 11.63 -13.09 5.94
CA GLY A 267 11.23 -14.47 5.57
C GLY A 267 9.94 -14.67 4.76
N PHE A 268 9.21 -13.60 4.40
CA PHE A 268 7.93 -13.68 3.66
C PHE A 268 7.87 -12.76 2.42
N GLU A 269 8.98 -12.63 1.68
CA GLU A 269 9.13 -11.65 0.58
C GLU A 269 8.89 -10.17 0.99
N ALA A 270 8.80 -9.90 2.31
CA ALA A 270 8.62 -8.55 2.83
C ALA A 270 9.94 -7.78 2.73
N PRO A 271 9.93 -6.55 2.19
CA PRO A 271 11.14 -5.80 1.90
C PRO A 271 11.53 -4.93 3.10
N VAL A 272 12.22 -5.54 4.07
CA VAL A 272 12.61 -4.86 5.32
C VAL A 272 13.93 -4.09 5.21
N LEU A 273 14.77 -4.43 4.23
CA LEU A 273 16.11 -3.87 4.07
C LEU A 273 16.07 -2.62 3.19
N ARG A 274 16.62 -1.50 3.67
CA ARG A 274 16.75 -0.22 2.95
C ARG A 274 17.84 -0.30 1.89
N ALA A 275 17.58 -1.14 0.90
CA ALA A 275 18.42 -1.35 -0.26
C ALA A 275 17.58 -1.24 -1.54
N TYR A 276 18.25 -0.98 -2.65
CA TYR A 276 17.67 -1.07 -3.97
C TYR A 276 18.38 -2.10 -4.83
N SER A 277 17.66 -2.70 -5.76
CA SER A 277 18.20 -3.73 -6.64
C SER A 277 17.40 -3.88 -7.93
N ALA A 278 18.09 -4.22 -9.01
CA ALA A 278 17.47 -4.68 -10.23
C ALA A 278 16.96 -6.11 -10.05
N ARG A 279 15.68 -6.34 -10.38
CA ARG A 279 15.01 -7.66 -10.35
C ARG A 279 14.84 -8.32 -8.97
N ASN A 280 15.73 -8.07 -8.02
CA ASN A 280 15.65 -8.67 -6.70
C ASN A 280 14.43 -8.17 -5.93
N ARG A 281 13.78 -9.10 -5.23
CA ARG A 281 12.57 -8.90 -4.45
C ARG A 281 12.86 -8.54 -2.99
N SER A 282 14.08 -8.63 -2.50
CA SER A 282 14.37 -8.53 -1.06
C SER A 282 14.58 -7.09 -0.54
N GLY A 283 14.79 -6.11 -1.42
CA GLY A 283 15.01 -4.70 -1.04
C GLY A 283 13.73 -3.86 -1.02
N CYS A 284 13.74 -2.76 -0.25
CA CYS A 284 12.67 -1.75 -0.20
C CYS A 284 12.29 -1.21 -1.57
N VAL A 285 13.29 -1.03 -2.44
CA VAL A 285 13.11 -0.48 -3.78
C VAL A 285 13.57 -1.49 -4.83
N ARG A 286 12.66 -1.88 -5.73
CA ARG A 286 12.99 -2.73 -6.87
C ARG A 286 13.01 -1.90 -8.15
N ILE A 287 13.88 -2.28 -9.07
CA ILE A 287 13.87 -1.75 -10.44
C ILE A 287 13.38 -2.86 -11.36
N PRO A 288 12.10 -2.81 -11.80
CA PRO A 288 11.56 -3.78 -12.74
C PRO A 288 12.34 -3.78 -14.04
N TRP A 289 12.49 -4.97 -14.62
CA TRP A 289 13.05 -5.07 -15.96
C TRP A 289 12.08 -4.46 -16.98
N ALA A 290 12.63 -3.74 -17.96
CA ALA A 290 11.85 -3.02 -18.96
C ALA A 290 12.60 -2.99 -20.30
N GLU A 291 11.88 -3.28 -21.38
CA GLU A 291 12.43 -3.25 -22.76
C GLU A 291 12.50 -1.84 -23.36
N SER A 292 11.77 -0.87 -22.79
CA SER A 292 11.70 0.48 -23.33
C SER A 292 11.95 1.55 -22.26
N PRO A 293 12.55 2.70 -22.65
CA PRO A 293 12.70 3.85 -21.76
C PRO A 293 11.38 4.33 -21.14
N LYS A 294 10.25 4.16 -21.85
CA LYS A 294 8.92 4.57 -21.38
C LYS A 294 8.39 3.67 -20.24
N ALA A 295 8.88 2.44 -20.13
CA ALA A 295 8.48 1.49 -19.11
C ALA A 295 9.43 1.50 -17.89
N LYS A 296 10.52 2.28 -17.94
CA LYS A 296 11.48 2.39 -16.84
C LYS A 296 10.86 3.15 -15.67
N ARG A 297 10.94 2.54 -14.47
CA ARG A 297 10.25 2.99 -13.27
C ARG A 297 10.95 2.49 -12.01
N VAL A 298 10.61 3.10 -10.88
CA VAL A 298 11.07 2.73 -9.54
C VAL A 298 9.89 2.13 -8.80
N GLU A 299 10.07 0.98 -8.15
CA GLU A 299 9.01 0.33 -7.38
C GLU A 299 9.34 0.33 -5.88
N ALA A 300 8.55 1.04 -5.08
CA ALA A 300 8.59 0.91 -3.62
C ALA A 300 7.71 -0.27 -3.18
N ARG A 301 8.29 -1.24 -2.48
CA ARG A 301 7.62 -2.51 -2.14
C ARG A 301 7.15 -2.60 -0.68
N PHE A 302 7.70 -1.76 0.18
CA PHE A 302 7.33 -1.71 1.58
C PHE A 302 5.90 -1.22 1.83
N PRO A 303 5.28 -0.30 1.03
CA PRO A 303 3.92 0.14 1.31
C PRO A 303 2.92 -1.02 1.36
N ASP A 304 1.83 -0.82 2.09
CA ASP A 304 0.73 -1.76 2.16
C ASP A 304 -0.63 -1.07 1.98
N PRO A 305 -1.69 -1.82 1.66
CA PRO A 305 -2.99 -1.25 1.39
C PRO A 305 -3.72 -0.68 2.62
N ALA A 306 -3.16 -0.76 3.84
CA ALA A 306 -3.72 -0.01 4.97
C ALA A 306 -3.48 1.50 4.82
N ALA A 307 -2.52 1.88 3.96
CA ALA A 307 -2.24 3.25 3.58
C ALA A 307 -3.46 3.99 3.01
N ASN A 308 -3.60 5.26 3.41
CA ASN A 308 -4.37 6.23 2.64
C ASN A 308 -3.57 6.51 1.35
N PRO A 309 -4.10 6.18 0.16
CA PRO A 309 -3.31 6.22 -1.06
C PRO A 309 -2.87 7.64 -1.45
N TYR A 310 -3.69 8.65 -1.14
CA TYR A 310 -3.34 10.04 -1.40
C TYR A 310 -2.11 10.47 -0.58
N LEU A 311 -2.10 10.16 0.72
CA LEU A 311 -0.96 10.51 1.59
C LEU A 311 0.28 9.67 1.26
N CYS A 312 0.10 8.38 1.00
CA CYS A 312 1.18 7.46 0.63
C CYS A 312 1.91 7.92 -0.64
N PHE A 313 1.18 8.19 -1.72
CA PHE A 313 1.79 8.61 -2.98
C PHE A 313 2.42 10.00 -2.86
N SER A 314 1.75 10.92 -2.16
CA SER A 314 2.32 12.27 -1.91
C SER A 314 3.63 12.19 -1.12
N ALA A 315 3.68 11.39 -0.04
CA ALA A 315 4.87 11.26 0.77
C ALA A 315 6.03 10.63 -0.02
N LEU A 316 5.76 9.58 -0.81
CA LEU A 316 6.74 8.96 -1.69
C LEU A 316 7.26 9.94 -2.75
N LEU A 317 6.38 10.78 -3.33
CA LEU A 317 6.78 11.80 -4.29
C LEU A 317 7.70 12.81 -3.63
N MET A 318 7.30 13.37 -2.49
CA MET A 318 8.07 14.39 -1.77
C MET A 318 9.45 13.86 -1.36
N ALA A 319 9.54 12.64 -0.84
CA ALA A 319 10.81 12.01 -0.51
C ALA A 319 11.72 11.87 -1.74
N GLY A 320 11.18 11.40 -2.86
CA GLY A 320 11.94 11.27 -4.09
C GLY A 320 12.36 12.61 -4.70
N LEU A 321 11.55 13.66 -4.58
CA LEU A 321 11.90 15.01 -5.01
C LEU A 321 12.99 15.64 -4.13
N ASP A 322 12.99 15.39 -2.82
CA ASP A 322 14.11 15.76 -1.94
C ASP A 322 15.40 15.09 -2.39
N GLY A 323 15.29 13.79 -2.70
CA GLY A 323 16.32 12.97 -3.34
C GLY A 323 17.00 13.67 -4.52
N ILE A 324 16.20 14.00 -5.55
CA ILE A 324 16.66 14.68 -6.77
C ILE A 324 17.27 16.05 -6.46
N ARG A 325 16.59 16.87 -5.65
CA ARG A 325 17.02 18.23 -5.34
C ARG A 325 18.39 18.26 -4.65
N ASN A 326 18.58 17.37 -3.68
CA ASN A 326 19.79 17.28 -2.87
C ASN A 326 20.84 16.31 -3.43
N LYS A 327 20.56 15.67 -4.58
CA LYS A 327 21.41 14.66 -5.22
C LYS A 327 21.83 13.55 -4.26
N ILE A 328 20.87 13.05 -3.49
CA ILE A 328 21.12 12.04 -2.45
C ILE A 328 21.52 10.73 -3.12
N ASP A 329 22.74 10.26 -2.85
CA ASP A 329 23.23 8.98 -3.35
C ASP A 329 22.49 7.82 -2.63
N PRO A 330 21.84 6.89 -3.36
CA PRO A 330 21.20 5.72 -2.77
C PRO A 330 22.20 4.68 -2.24
N GLY A 331 23.50 4.89 -2.45
CA GLY A 331 24.55 3.93 -2.14
C GLY A 331 24.70 2.86 -3.22
N PRO A 332 25.55 1.84 -2.98
CA PRO A 332 25.70 0.73 -3.92
C PRO A 332 24.42 -0.11 -3.99
N ALA A 333 24.05 -0.54 -5.20
CA ALA A 333 22.97 -1.50 -5.39
C ALA A 333 23.33 -2.87 -4.77
N SER A 334 22.32 -3.60 -4.31
CA SER A 334 22.52 -4.97 -3.82
C SER A 334 22.07 -6.00 -4.85
N ASP A 335 23.02 -6.61 -5.56
CA ASP A 335 22.75 -7.65 -6.56
C ASP A 335 22.67 -9.07 -5.96
N LYS A 336 22.92 -9.23 -4.66
CA LYS A 336 22.77 -10.51 -3.94
C LYS A 336 21.35 -10.67 -3.42
N ASP A 337 20.84 -11.90 -3.36
CA ASP A 337 19.64 -12.20 -2.59
C ASP A 337 19.89 -11.80 -1.13
N LEU A 338 19.13 -10.82 -0.63
CA LEU A 338 19.36 -10.32 0.72
C LEU A 338 18.84 -11.30 1.77
N TYR A 339 17.97 -12.25 1.43
CA TYR A 339 17.48 -13.25 2.38
C TYR A 339 18.54 -14.29 2.74
N ASP A 340 19.47 -14.57 1.82
CA ASP A 340 20.55 -15.54 2.00
C ASP A 340 21.85 -14.92 2.54
N LEU A 341 21.83 -13.63 2.89
CA LEU A 341 23.00 -12.99 3.47
C LEU A 341 23.27 -13.53 4.89
N PRO A 342 24.55 -13.75 5.26
CA PRO A 342 24.92 -14.05 6.63
C PRO A 342 24.42 -12.97 7.60
N ALA A 343 24.06 -13.37 8.83
CA ALA A 343 23.56 -12.45 9.86
C ALA A 343 24.48 -11.23 10.12
N GLU A 344 25.80 -11.43 10.00
CA GLU A 344 26.80 -10.37 10.13
C GLU A 344 26.73 -9.34 9.00
N GLU A 345 26.51 -9.77 7.75
CA GLU A 345 26.31 -8.86 6.60
C GLU A 345 24.95 -8.15 6.70
N LEU A 346 23.91 -8.85 7.16
CA LEU A 346 22.56 -8.28 7.36
C LEU A 346 22.53 -7.17 8.41
N ALA A 347 23.28 -7.32 9.51
CA ALA A 347 23.33 -6.33 10.59
C ALA A 347 23.89 -4.97 10.12
N GLY A 348 24.66 -4.95 9.03
CA GLY A 348 25.19 -3.73 8.42
C GLY A 348 24.21 -2.97 7.53
N ILE A 349 23.06 -3.57 7.18
CA ILE A 349 22.09 -2.98 6.26
C ILE A 349 20.96 -2.31 7.07
N PRO A 350 20.73 -1.00 6.92
CA PRO A 350 19.64 -0.32 7.60
C PRO A 350 18.28 -0.92 7.23
N THR A 351 17.36 -0.97 8.19
CA THR A 351 15.99 -1.46 7.98
C THR A 351 14.97 -0.31 7.99
N VAL A 352 13.78 -0.60 7.46
CA VAL A 352 12.55 0.15 7.75
C VAL A 352 12.17 0.01 9.22
N CYS A 353 11.16 0.77 9.66
CA CYS A 353 10.66 0.68 11.03
C CYS A 353 10.10 -0.72 11.35
N GLY A 354 10.35 -1.18 12.58
CA GLY A 354 9.83 -2.44 13.12
C GLY A 354 8.49 -2.29 13.86
N SER A 355 7.99 -1.07 14.05
CA SER A 355 6.72 -0.79 14.71
C SER A 355 6.08 0.52 14.24
N LEU A 356 4.77 0.68 14.49
CA LEU A 356 4.07 1.93 14.23
C LEU A 356 4.60 3.04 15.15
N ARG A 357 4.87 2.74 16.42
CA ARG A 357 5.53 3.64 17.38
C ARG A 357 6.81 4.25 16.80
N GLU A 358 7.73 3.42 16.33
CA GLU A 358 8.99 3.87 15.72
C GLU A 358 8.74 4.74 14.50
N ALA A 359 7.83 4.35 13.60
CA ALA A 359 7.51 5.14 12.41
C ALA A 359 6.95 6.53 12.75
N LEU A 360 6.13 6.64 13.80
CA LEU A 360 5.60 7.91 14.27
C LEU A 360 6.68 8.80 14.91
N GLU A 361 7.64 8.20 15.64
CA GLU A 361 8.80 8.92 16.18
C GLU A 361 9.73 9.42 15.08
N GLU A 362 9.99 8.59 14.07
CA GLU A 362 10.80 8.94 12.90
C GLU A 362 10.10 10.00 12.04
N LEU A 363 8.76 9.98 11.92
CA LEU A 363 8.02 11.07 11.28
C LEU A 363 8.13 12.39 12.08
N LYS A 364 8.10 12.34 13.42
CA LYS A 364 8.30 13.56 14.25
C LYS A 364 9.69 14.17 14.03
N SER A 365 10.72 13.36 13.83
CA SER A 365 12.10 13.82 13.67
C SER A 365 12.49 14.16 12.22
N ASP A 366 11.85 13.54 11.22
CA ASP A 366 12.16 13.67 9.80
C ASP A 366 10.88 13.90 8.97
N HIS A 367 10.41 15.15 8.93
CA HIS A 367 9.25 15.54 8.10
C HIS A 367 9.44 16.83 7.29
N ASP A 368 10.61 17.49 7.38
CA ASP A 368 10.84 18.76 6.68
C ASP A 368 10.65 18.65 5.17
N TYR A 369 11.06 17.51 4.58
CA TYR A 369 10.88 17.23 3.15
C TYR A 369 9.41 17.18 2.72
N LEU A 370 8.48 16.87 3.63
CA LEU A 370 7.04 16.83 3.36
C LEU A 370 6.42 18.23 3.36
N LEU A 371 7.01 19.17 4.12
CA LEU A 371 6.53 20.55 4.26
C LEU A 371 6.86 21.42 3.04
N GLU A 372 7.83 20.99 2.23
CA GLU A 372 8.24 21.69 1.01
C GLU A 372 7.05 21.98 0.07
N GLY A 373 6.95 23.22 -0.39
CA GLY A 373 5.85 23.67 -1.24
C GLY A 373 4.48 23.71 -0.55
N GLY A 374 4.39 23.51 0.77
CA GLY A 374 3.11 23.45 1.49
C GLY A 374 2.28 22.22 1.12
N VAL A 375 2.92 21.14 0.63
CA VAL A 375 2.23 19.91 0.23
C VAL A 375 1.56 19.26 1.45
N PHE A 376 2.37 18.90 2.44
CA PHE A 376 1.88 18.59 3.78
C PHE A 376 1.99 19.84 4.66
N THR A 377 1.04 20.01 5.58
CA THR A 377 1.14 21.05 6.61
C THR A 377 1.53 20.43 7.94
N LYS A 378 2.23 21.20 8.77
CA LYS A 378 2.57 20.77 10.12
C LYS A 378 1.33 20.36 10.93
N SER A 379 0.22 21.08 10.78
CA SER A 379 -1.06 20.74 11.39
C SER A 379 -1.63 19.40 10.92
N GLN A 380 -1.49 19.06 9.63
CA GLN A 380 -1.88 17.75 9.11
C GLN A 380 -1.00 16.64 9.70
N ILE A 381 0.32 16.85 9.74
CA ILE A 381 1.28 15.86 10.26
C ILE A 381 1.07 15.63 11.75
N ASP A 382 1.00 16.70 12.55
CA ASP A 382 0.76 16.63 14.00
C ASP A 382 -0.56 15.91 14.31
N GLY A 383 -1.65 16.29 13.62
CA GLY A 383 -2.96 15.64 13.80
C GLY A 383 -3.00 14.19 13.32
N TYR A 384 -2.22 13.84 12.28
CA TYR A 384 -2.09 12.46 11.82
C TYR A 384 -1.33 11.61 12.84
N ILE A 385 -0.25 12.14 13.41
CA ILE A 385 0.51 11.48 14.46
C ILE A 385 -0.38 11.23 15.68
N GLU A 386 -1.12 12.24 16.15
CA GLU A 386 -2.06 12.09 17.28
C GLU A 386 -3.07 10.97 17.03
N LEU A 387 -3.69 10.94 15.84
CA LEU A 387 -4.63 9.89 15.45
C LEU A 387 -4.00 8.49 15.50
N LYS A 388 -2.77 8.35 15.01
CA LYS A 388 -2.08 7.05 14.95
C LYS A 388 -1.49 6.62 16.30
N GLU A 389 -1.16 7.57 17.16
CA GLU A 389 -0.77 7.30 18.55
C GLU A 389 -1.91 6.67 19.34
N GLU A 390 -3.16 7.05 19.10
CA GLU A 390 -4.34 6.42 19.73
C GLU A 390 -4.48 4.94 19.31
N GLU A 391 -4.33 4.66 18.01
CA GLU A 391 -4.35 3.28 17.48
C GLU A 391 -3.21 2.44 18.09
N ASN A 392 -2.00 3.00 18.12
CA ASN A 392 -0.81 2.32 18.64
C ASN A 392 -0.94 2.05 20.14
N THR A 393 -1.40 3.03 20.92
CA THR A 393 -1.63 2.89 22.36
C THR A 393 -2.67 1.81 22.66
N THR A 394 -3.76 1.77 21.88
CA THR A 394 -4.78 0.72 22.03
C THR A 394 -4.19 -0.67 21.82
N TYR A 395 -3.35 -0.84 20.80
CA TYR A 395 -2.65 -2.09 20.54
C TYR A 395 -1.66 -2.46 21.65
N GLU A 396 -0.81 -1.52 22.09
CA GLU A 396 0.21 -1.76 23.12
C GLU A 396 -0.38 -2.07 24.50
N HIS A 397 -1.58 -1.55 24.81
CA HIS A 397 -2.25 -1.76 26.09
C HIS A 397 -3.26 -2.92 26.09
N THR A 398 -3.41 -3.64 24.99
CA THR A 398 -4.31 -4.82 24.90
C THR A 398 -3.48 -6.11 25.01
N PRO A 399 -3.67 -6.94 26.06
CA PRO A 399 -2.94 -8.22 26.18
C PRO A 399 -3.13 -9.12 24.96
N HIS A 400 -2.05 -9.73 24.47
CA HIS A 400 -2.08 -10.56 23.28
C HIS A 400 -2.23 -12.06 23.63
N PRO A 401 -3.03 -12.87 22.90
CA PRO A 401 -3.22 -14.29 23.23
C PRO A 401 -1.92 -15.11 23.38
N VAL A 402 -0.88 -14.79 22.59
CA VAL A 402 0.44 -15.45 22.70
C VAL A 402 1.14 -15.20 24.03
N GLU A 403 0.87 -14.08 24.71
CA GLU A 403 1.44 -13.76 26.01
C GLU A 403 0.92 -14.69 27.10
N PHE A 404 -0.31 -15.19 26.99
CA PHE A 404 -0.83 -16.20 27.91
C PHE A 404 -0.08 -17.53 27.75
N GLN A 405 0.27 -17.93 26.52
CA GLN A 405 1.10 -19.12 26.31
C GLN A 405 2.50 -18.96 26.93
N MET A 406 3.09 -17.77 26.86
CA MET A 406 4.46 -17.53 27.32
C MET A 406 4.55 -17.22 28.83
N TYR A 407 3.58 -16.51 29.39
CA TYR A 407 3.72 -15.84 30.69
C TYR A 407 2.58 -16.13 31.67
N TYR A 408 1.56 -16.91 31.33
CA TYR A 408 0.43 -17.15 32.26
C TYR A 408 0.85 -17.85 33.57
N SER A 409 1.92 -18.65 33.53
CA SER A 409 2.46 -19.40 34.68
C SER A 409 3.79 -18.84 35.19
N CYS A 410 4.16 -17.61 34.85
CA CYS A 410 5.43 -17.00 35.23
C CYS A 410 5.61 -16.80 36.75
#